data_AF-A0A2E9YE95-F1
#
_entry.id   AF-A0A2E9YE95-F1
#
_cell.length_a   1.000
_cell.length_b   1.000
_cell.length_c   1.000
_cell.angle_alpha   90.00
_cell.angle_beta   90.00
_cell.angle_gamma   90.00
#
_symmetry.space_group_name_H-M   'P 1'
#
loop_
_entity.id
_entity.type
_entity.pdbx_description
1 polymer ?
#
loop_
_entity_poly.entity_id
_entity_poly.type
_entity_poly.pdbx_seq_one_letter_code
_entity_poly.pdbx_strand_id
1 'polypeptide(L)'
;MDKFFKEINKYVVSILLFVAGVGFLGKYLSGDALESQPTAMLISSIALILVAALATPYVLIRLQATHYRIMMLVATLAAVWLGYEVFYSVDEEIKFRELKAQVDSETVQALKDIRSAQEAHQTLYGIYCDDFDSLQRFIYEPVIPVSFNMGSFNDTLSESRSAEMGLILTRADLPAKAEELGLTEEELIDLIAQDSTTLKVRDVIYTTFYDENFAPEVRTSKRLPRVSVDSLWFNPLSGERFRLETDSVESGGVLQSTILVKDPTPFGREKVKKDTLRFGSLTEAHTDGNWRN
;
A
#
# COMPACT_ATOMS: atom_id res chain seq x y z
N MET A 1 -60.29 3.62 -30.18
CA MET A 1 -59.07 3.45 -29.37
C MET A 1 -57.85 4.05 -30.07
N ASP A 2 -57.66 3.83 -31.37
CA ASP A 2 -56.45 4.27 -32.11
C ASP A 2 -56.18 5.77 -32.11
N LYS A 3 -57.22 6.62 -32.17
CA LYS A 3 -57.07 8.08 -32.13
C LYS A 3 -56.52 8.58 -30.78
N PHE A 4 -56.88 7.90 -29.70
CA PHE A 4 -56.43 8.22 -28.34
C PHE A 4 -54.95 7.86 -28.16
N PHE A 5 -54.54 6.65 -28.55
CA PHE A 5 -53.14 6.23 -28.53
C PHE A 5 -52.25 7.10 -29.42
N LYS A 6 -52.74 7.52 -30.59
CA LYS A 6 -52.01 8.42 -31.49
C LYS A 6 -51.75 9.80 -30.89
N GLU A 7 -52.67 10.33 -30.08
CA GLU A 7 -52.44 11.59 -29.36
C GLU A 7 -51.46 11.42 -28.21
N ILE A 8 -51.58 10.35 -27.42
CA ILE A 8 -50.62 10.06 -26.33
C ILE A 8 -49.20 9.86 -26.87
N ASN A 9 -49.05 9.19 -28.01
CA ASN A 9 -47.74 8.93 -28.61
C ASN A 9 -46.92 10.20 -28.88
N LYS A 10 -47.57 11.35 -29.11
CA LYS A 10 -46.87 12.64 -29.29
C LYS A 10 -46.19 13.13 -28.02
N TYR A 11 -46.69 12.74 -26.85
CA TYR A 11 -46.22 13.19 -25.54
C TYR A 11 -45.33 12.17 -24.82
N VAL A 12 -45.10 10.99 -25.41
CA VAL A 12 -44.38 9.88 -24.75
C VAL A 12 -43.03 10.31 -24.17
N VAL A 13 -42.23 11.08 -24.92
CA VAL A 13 -40.92 11.57 -24.45
C VAL A 13 -41.07 12.53 -23.27
N SER A 14 -41.97 13.50 -23.36
CA SER A 14 -42.25 14.46 -22.27
C SER A 14 -42.78 13.75 -21.02
N ILE A 15 -43.68 12.79 -21.18
CA ILE A 15 -44.23 12.00 -20.07
C ILE A 15 -43.11 11.20 -19.40
N LEU A 16 -42.25 10.53 -20.17
CA LEU A 16 -41.13 9.75 -19.64
C LEU A 16 -40.18 10.64 -18.83
N LEU A 17 -39.75 11.78 -19.39
CA LEU A 17 -38.84 12.71 -18.72
C LEU A 17 -39.47 13.31 -17.46
N PHE A 18 -40.77 13.65 -17.50
CA PHE A 18 -41.50 14.16 -16.35
C PHE A 18 -41.58 13.11 -15.24
N VAL A 19 -41.97 11.87 -15.56
CA VAL A 19 -42.06 10.77 -14.59
C VAL A 19 -40.70 10.47 -13.98
N ALA A 20 -39.63 10.44 -14.78
CA ALA A 20 -38.26 10.24 -14.29
C ALA A 20 -37.84 11.38 -13.35
N GLY A 21 -38.09 12.64 -13.75
CA GLY A 21 -37.78 13.82 -12.93
C GLY A 21 -38.53 13.84 -11.61
N VAL A 22 -39.84 13.59 -11.63
CA VAL A 22 -40.68 13.49 -10.42
C VAL A 22 -40.24 12.31 -9.54
N GLY A 23 -39.89 11.17 -10.13
CA GLY A 23 -39.36 10.01 -9.40
C GLY A 23 -38.07 10.34 -8.65
N PHE A 24 -37.11 10.99 -9.32
CA PHE A 24 -35.86 11.42 -8.68
C PHE A 24 -36.09 12.51 -7.63
N LEU A 25 -37.00 13.45 -7.88
CA LEU A 25 -37.37 14.48 -6.90
C LEU A 25 -37.99 13.85 -5.65
N GLY A 26 -38.91 12.90 -5.83
CA GLY A 26 -39.53 12.16 -4.73
C GLY A 26 -38.49 11.40 -3.90
N LYS A 27 -37.53 10.74 -4.55
CA LYS A 27 -36.41 10.06 -3.86
C LYS A 27 -35.47 11.05 -3.14
N TYR A 28 -35.20 12.21 -3.73
CA TYR A 28 -34.40 13.24 -3.07
C TYR A 28 -35.10 13.76 -1.80
N LEU A 29 -36.41 14.01 -1.90
CA LEU A 29 -37.23 14.49 -0.78
C LEU A 29 -37.49 13.44 0.30
N SER A 30 -37.31 12.14 -0.01
CA SER A 30 -37.43 11.06 0.98
C SER A 30 -36.16 10.83 1.81
N GLY A 31 -35.11 11.63 1.62
CA GLY A 31 -33.91 11.57 2.47
C GLY A 31 -34.22 11.96 3.91
N ASP A 32 -33.75 11.15 4.87
CA ASP A 32 -33.86 11.43 6.31
C ASP A 32 -32.51 11.88 6.88
N ALA A 33 -32.45 12.30 8.14
CA ALA A 33 -31.27 12.83 8.82
C ALA A 33 -30.05 11.90 8.81
N LEU A 34 -30.22 10.61 8.51
CA LEU A 34 -29.18 9.59 8.42
C LEU A 34 -28.59 9.43 7.01
N GLU A 35 -29.30 9.85 5.95
CA GLU A 35 -28.87 9.72 4.55
C GLU A 35 -28.96 11.07 3.83
N SER A 36 -27.85 11.81 3.79
CA SER A 36 -27.77 13.03 2.97
C SER A 36 -27.84 12.66 1.48
N GLN A 37 -28.94 13.05 0.81
CA GLN A 37 -29.09 12.80 -0.62
C GLN A 37 -28.22 13.78 -1.44
N PRO A 38 -27.62 13.35 -2.57
CA PRO A 38 -26.75 14.20 -3.37
C PRO A 38 -27.50 15.40 -3.97
N THR A 39 -26.99 16.61 -3.81
CA THR A 39 -27.59 17.84 -4.40
C THR A 39 -27.67 17.77 -5.93
N ALA A 40 -26.76 17.04 -6.57
CA ALA A 40 -26.79 16.76 -8.01
C ALA A 40 -28.07 16.04 -8.45
N MET A 41 -28.67 15.22 -7.59
CA MET A 41 -29.93 14.52 -7.86
C MET A 41 -31.10 15.49 -7.94
N LEU A 42 -31.16 16.46 -7.01
CA LEU A 42 -32.16 17.53 -7.04
C LEU A 42 -32.04 18.35 -8.33
N ILE A 43 -30.83 18.79 -8.68
CA ILE A 43 -30.58 19.58 -9.89
C ILE A 43 -31.01 18.80 -11.13
N SER A 44 -30.64 17.52 -11.21
CA SER A 44 -31.01 16.64 -12.32
C SER A 44 -32.52 16.44 -12.42
N SER A 45 -33.21 16.28 -11.29
CA SER A 45 -34.67 16.12 -11.24
C SER A 45 -35.41 17.36 -11.76
N ILE A 46 -34.98 18.55 -11.31
CA ILE A 46 -35.54 19.84 -11.76
C ILE A 46 -35.26 20.03 -13.26
N ALA A 47 -34.04 19.75 -13.71
CA ALA A 47 -33.66 19.83 -15.11
C ALA A 47 -34.54 18.92 -16.00
N LEU A 48 -34.76 17.67 -15.59
CA LEU A 48 -35.62 16.73 -16.33
C LEU A 48 -37.07 17.21 -16.43
N ILE A 49 -37.63 17.75 -15.35
CA ILE A 49 -38.99 18.31 -15.33
C ILE A 49 -39.08 19.53 -16.27
N LEU A 50 -38.08 20.42 -16.24
CA LEU A 50 -38.02 21.58 -17.13
C LEU A 50 -37.91 21.16 -18.60
N VAL A 51 -37.04 20.19 -18.91
CA VAL A 51 -36.91 19.66 -20.28
C VAL A 51 -38.21 18.98 -20.72
N ALA A 52 -38.88 18.25 -19.85
CA ALA A 52 -40.18 17.63 -20.14
C ALA A 52 -41.24 18.68 -20.52
N ALA A 53 -41.32 19.77 -19.75
CA ALA A 53 -42.23 20.88 -20.01
C ALA A 53 -41.92 21.57 -21.35
N LEU A 54 -40.65 21.86 -21.63
CA LEU A 54 -40.21 22.49 -22.88
C LEU A 54 -40.43 21.59 -24.11
N ALA A 55 -40.19 20.29 -23.97
CA ALA A 55 -40.34 19.31 -25.05
C ALA A 55 -41.81 18.95 -25.34
N THR A 56 -42.77 19.43 -24.53
CA THR A 56 -44.19 19.13 -24.69
C THR A 56 -44.70 19.68 -26.03
N PRO A 57 -45.33 18.88 -26.90
CA PRO A 57 -45.83 19.30 -28.21
C PRO A 57 -46.67 20.59 -28.18
N TYR A 58 -47.51 20.76 -27.15
CA TYR A 58 -48.29 21.98 -26.95
C TYR A 58 -47.43 23.25 -26.86
N VAL A 59 -46.32 23.18 -26.12
CA VAL A 59 -45.36 24.29 -25.95
C VAL A 59 -44.61 24.52 -27.26
N LEU A 60 -44.14 23.45 -27.89
CA LEU A 60 -43.39 23.52 -29.16
C LEU A 60 -44.19 24.16 -30.30
N ILE A 61 -45.50 23.88 -30.40
CA ILE A 61 -46.37 24.46 -31.44
C ILE A 61 -46.61 25.96 -31.22
N ARG A 62 -46.58 26.42 -29.97
CA ARG A 62 -46.83 27.84 -29.61
C ARG A 62 -45.56 28.69 -29.65
N LEU A 63 -44.39 28.09 -29.77
CA LEU A 63 -43.11 28.79 -29.86
C LEU A 63 -42.90 29.40 -31.25
N GLN A 64 -42.49 30.68 -31.28
CA GLN A 64 -42.05 31.31 -32.53
C GLN A 64 -40.72 30.70 -33.01
N ALA A 65 -40.50 30.68 -34.32
CA ALA A 65 -39.32 30.05 -34.94
C ALA A 65 -37.98 30.58 -34.38
N THR A 66 -37.88 31.87 -34.09
CA THR A 66 -36.67 32.48 -33.50
C THR A 66 -36.37 31.91 -32.11
N HIS A 67 -37.37 31.84 -31.23
CA HIS A 67 -37.21 31.30 -29.88
C HIS A 67 -36.86 29.81 -29.89
N TYR A 68 -37.46 29.03 -30.80
CA TYR A 68 -37.11 27.63 -30.98
C TYR A 68 -35.63 27.45 -31.40
N ARG A 69 -35.13 28.25 -32.35
CA ARG A 69 -33.73 28.21 -32.79
C ARG A 69 -32.75 28.59 -31.67
N ILE A 70 -33.08 29.62 -30.89
CA ILE A 70 -32.27 30.03 -29.73
C ILE A 70 -32.23 28.92 -28.69
N MET A 71 -33.39 28.34 -28.35
CA MET A 71 -33.48 27.22 -27.41
C MET A 71 -32.64 26.02 -27.88
N MET A 72 -32.71 25.66 -29.15
CA MET A 72 -31.90 24.58 -29.72
C MET A 72 -30.41 24.87 -29.59
N LEU A 73 -29.97 26.09 -29.93
CA LEU A 73 -28.56 26.47 -29.81
C LEU A 73 -28.07 26.42 -28.35
N VAL A 74 -28.85 26.96 -27.41
CA VAL A 74 -28.53 26.93 -25.97
C VAL A 74 -28.50 25.49 -25.47
N ALA A 75 -29.47 24.66 -25.84
CA ALA A 75 -29.53 23.26 -25.44
C ALA A 75 -28.34 22.46 -25.99
N THR A 76 -27.92 22.72 -27.24
CA THR A 76 -26.72 22.09 -27.82
C THR A 76 -25.45 22.51 -27.08
N LEU A 77 -25.28 23.80 -26.79
CA LEU A 77 -24.12 24.28 -26.02
C LEU A 77 -24.10 23.68 -24.60
N ALA A 78 -25.26 23.63 -23.93
CA ALA A 78 -25.40 23.01 -22.63
C ALA A 78 -25.09 21.50 -22.68
N ALA A 79 -25.54 20.79 -23.71
CA ALA A 79 -25.23 19.37 -23.89
C ALA A 79 -23.73 19.12 -24.10
N VAL A 80 -23.06 19.96 -24.89
CA VAL A 80 -21.60 19.87 -25.09
C VAL A 80 -20.86 20.16 -23.78
N TRP A 81 -21.25 21.20 -23.04
CA TRP A 81 -20.66 21.52 -21.75
C TRP A 81 -20.86 20.39 -20.72
N LEU A 82 -22.07 19.85 -20.59
CA LEU A 82 -22.34 18.72 -19.71
C LEU A 82 -21.55 17.46 -20.12
N GLY A 83 -21.40 17.22 -21.43
CA GLY A 83 -20.56 16.14 -21.93
C GLY A 83 -19.09 16.30 -21.52
N TYR A 84 -18.56 17.52 -21.57
CA TYR A 84 -17.22 17.84 -21.09
C TYR A 84 -17.08 17.63 -19.57
N GLU A 85 -18.02 18.13 -18.77
CA GLU A 85 -18.04 17.95 -17.30
C GLU A 85 -18.05 16.47 -16.90
N VAL A 86 -18.85 15.64 -17.57
CA VAL A 86 -18.88 14.19 -17.32
C VAL A 86 -17.54 13.54 -17.65
N PHE A 87 -16.93 13.90 -18.78
CA PHE A 87 -15.61 13.39 -19.16
C PHE A 87 -14.54 13.79 -18.14
N TYR A 88 -14.50 15.07 -17.77
CA TYR A 88 -13.55 15.59 -16.78
C TYR A 88 -13.72 14.92 -15.41
N SER A 89 -14.97 14.74 -14.95
CA SER A 89 -15.26 14.07 -13.68
C SER A 89 -14.73 12.64 -13.63
N VAL A 90 -14.84 11.89 -14.73
CA VAL A 90 -14.32 10.52 -14.82
C VAL A 90 -12.79 10.52 -14.89
N ASP A 91 -12.18 11.41 -15.67
CA ASP A 91 -10.73 11.53 -15.78
C ASP A 91 -10.07 11.89 -14.43
N GLU A 92 -10.67 12.81 -13.68
CA GLU A 92 -10.21 13.17 -12.33
C GLU A 92 -10.30 11.97 -11.37
N GLU A 93 -11.39 11.20 -11.43
CA GLU A 93 -11.55 9.99 -10.62
C GLU A 93 -10.48 8.93 -10.96
N ILE A 94 -10.16 8.74 -12.24
CA ILE A 94 -9.12 7.81 -12.69
C ILE A 94 -7.76 8.25 -12.14
N LYS A 95 -7.37 9.51 -12.36
CA LYS A 95 -6.10 10.06 -11.88
C LYS A 95 -5.97 9.97 -10.36
N PHE A 96 -7.06 10.25 -9.64
CA PHE A 96 -7.09 10.13 -8.19
C PHE A 96 -6.85 8.69 -7.73
N ARG A 97 -7.47 7.69 -8.39
CA ARG A 97 -7.27 6.27 -8.05
C ARG A 97 -5.86 5.79 -8.37
N GLU A 98 -5.31 6.19 -9.51
CA GLU A 98 -3.94 5.87 -9.92
C GLU A 98 -2.93 6.44 -8.92
N LEU A 99 -3.06 7.74 -8.60
CA LEU A 99 -2.19 8.39 -7.61
C LEU A 99 -2.35 7.76 -6.22
N LYS A 100 -3.58 7.44 -5.81
CA LYS A 100 -3.81 6.73 -4.54
C LYS A 100 -3.12 5.37 -4.52
N ALA A 101 -3.29 4.58 -5.57
CA ALA A 101 -2.67 3.26 -5.64
C ALA A 101 -1.13 3.36 -5.60
N GLN A 102 -0.55 4.34 -6.30
CA GLN A 102 0.88 4.60 -6.26
C GLN A 102 1.36 4.98 -4.85
N VAL A 103 0.77 6.01 -4.25
CA VAL A 103 1.17 6.52 -2.92
C VAL A 103 0.97 5.46 -1.84
N ASP A 104 -0.15 4.73 -1.88
CA ASP A 104 -0.42 3.64 -0.95
C ASP A 104 0.63 2.52 -1.12
N SER A 105 1.03 2.19 -2.35
CA SER A 105 2.04 1.15 -2.60
C SER A 105 3.43 1.53 -2.07
N GLU A 106 3.85 2.78 -2.26
CA GLU A 106 5.12 3.31 -1.75
C GLU A 106 5.09 3.38 -0.22
N THR A 107 3.99 3.85 0.35
CA THR A 107 3.79 3.95 1.82
C THR A 107 3.77 2.57 2.47
N VAL A 108 3.04 1.61 1.89
CA VAL A 108 3.02 0.21 2.37
C VAL A 108 4.41 -0.41 2.29
N GLN A 109 5.17 -0.15 1.24
CA GLN A 109 6.53 -0.68 1.14
C GLN A 109 7.46 -0.09 2.20
N ALA A 110 7.39 1.22 2.45
CA ALA A 110 8.13 1.85 3.55
C ALA A 110 7.74 1.26 4.91
N LEU A 111 6.44 1.08 5.18
CA LEU A 111 5.95 0.46 6.41
C LEU A 111 6.43 -1.00 6.56
N LYS A 112 6.48 -1.79 5.48
CA LYS A 112 7.04 -3.15 5.49
C LYS A 112 8.53 -3.15 5.81
N ASP A 113 9.28 -2.20 5.27
CA ASP A 113 10.71 -2.08 5.49
C ASP A 113 11.00 -1.66 6.94
N ILE A 114 10.26 -0.69 7.49
CA ILE A 114 10.32 -0.31 8.91
C ILE A 114 9.98 -1.50 9.81
N ARG A 115 8.91 -2.23 9.48
CA ARG A 115 8.48 -3.41 10.23
C ARG A 115 9.58 -4.46 10.28
N SER A 116 10.23 -4.76 9.14
CA SER A 116 11.29 -5.76 9.10
C SER A 116 12.49 -5.40 9.98
N ALA A 117 12.85 -4.11 10.06
CA ALA A 117 13.92 -3.64 10.95
C ALA A 117 13.49 -3.74 12.44
N GLN A 118 12.24 -3.39 12.74
CA GLN A 118 11.69 -3.49 14.09
C GLN A 118 11.58 -4.94 14.59
N GLU A 119 11.15 -5.87 13.73
CA GLU A 119 11.11 -7.31 14.03
C GLU A 119 12.51 -7.88 14.27
N ALA A 120 13.51 -7.45 13.51
CA ALA A 120 14.90 -7.84 13.74
C ALA A 120 15.42 -7.31 15.09
N HIS A 121 15.15 -6.06 15.43
CA HIS A 121 15.51 -5.50 16.72
C HIS A 121 14.83 -6.23 17.88
N GLN A 122 13.53 -6.52 17.76
CA GLN A 122 12.79 -7.29 18.76
C GLN A 122 13.35 -8.70 18.93
N THR A 123 13.77 -9.35 17.83
CA THR A 123 14.34 -10.69 17.89
C THR A 123 15.66 -10.71 18.66
N LEU A 124 16.48 -9.66 18.54
CA LEU A 124 17.79 -9.58 19.18
C LEU A 124 17.74 -9.07 20.61
N TYR A 125 16.93 -8.05 20.89
CA TYR A 125 16.90 -7.35 22.19
C TYR A 125 15.62 -7.62 23.01
N GLY A 126 14.62 -8.31 22.45
CA GLY A 126 13.33 -8.62 23.10
C GLY A 126 12.32 -7.46 23.12
N ILE A 127 12.72 -6.27 22.66
CA ILE A 127 11.90 -5.05 22.65
C ILE A 127 11.95 -4.37 21.27
N TYR A 128 10.94 -3.58 20.94
CA TYR A 128 10.98 -2.70 19.77
C TYR A 128 11.73 -1.40 20.06
N CYS A 129 12.25 -0.72 19.04
CA CYS A 129 12.75 0.64 19.22
C CYS A 129 11.57 1.61 19.39
N ASP A 130 11.67 2.51 20.35
CA ASP A 130 10.71 3.57 20.69
C ASP A 130 10.87 4.84 19.85
N ASP A 131 11.96 4.95 19.09
CA ASP A 131 12.20 6.04 18.16
C ASP A 131 12.97 5.59 16.90
N PHE A 132 12.81 6.35 15.81
CA PHE A 132 13.43 6.04 14.52
C PHE A 132 14.93 6.34 14.46
N ASP A 133 15.47 7.23 15.31
CA ASP A 133 16.90 7.54 15.32
C ASP A 133 17.67 6.38 15.95
N SER A 134 17.11 5.76 16.99
CA SER A 134 17.61 4.52 17.60
C SER A 134 17.50 3.34 16.63
N LEU A 135 16.37 3.22 15.92
CA LEU A 135 16.21 2.22 14.86
C LEU A 135 17.23 2.41 13.73
N GLN A 136 17.52 3.66 13.35
CA GLN A 136 18.54 3.98 12.35
C GLN A 136 19.94 3.58 12.81
N ARG A 137 20.29 3.78 14.09
CA ARG A 137 21.57 3.29 14.64
C ARG A 137 21.66 1.77 14.56
N PHE A 138 20.61 1.07 14.98
CA PHE A 138 20.54 -0.39 14.91
C PHE A 138 20.73 -0.92 13.48
N ILE A 139 20.16 -0.26 12.47
CA ILE A 139 20.27 -0.69 11.07
C ILE A 139 21.72 -0.84 10.61
N TYR A 140 22.63 0.01 11.12
CA TYR A 140 24.04 0.02 10.78
C TYR A 140 24.93 -0.66 11.82
N GLU A 141 24.35 -1.19 12.90
CA GLU A 141 25.10 -1.91 13.93
C GLU A 141 25.40 -3.34 13.46
N PRO A 142 26.66 -3.82 13.56
CA PRO A 142 27.04 -5.17 13.13
C PRO A 142 26.63 -6.22 14.17
N VAL A 143 25.33 -6.42 14.35
CA VAL A 143 24.75 -7.32 15.38
C VAL A 143 23.84 -8.40 14.78
N ILE A 144 23.61 -8.40 13.47
CA ILE A 144 22.81 -9.43 12.82
C ILE A 144 23.66 -10.69 12.65
N PRO A 145 23.30 -11.82 13.30
CA PRO A 145 24.04 -13.07 13.13
C PRO A 145 23.68 -13.73 11.80
N VAL A 146 24.68 -14.02 10.98
CA VAL A 146 24.55 -14.77 9.72
C VAL A 146 25.44 -16.00 9.77
N SER A 147 24.88 -17.14 9.37
CA SER A 147 25.64 -18.39 9.31
C SER A 147 26.65 -18.33 8.16
N PHE A 148 27.93 -18.40 8.52
CA PHE A 148 29.03 -18.50 7.58
C PHE A 148 29.41 -19.96 7.41
N ASN A 149 29.22 -20.48 6.20
CA ASN A 149 29.48 -21.87 5.85
C ASN A 149 30.45 -21.92 4.68
N MET A 150 31.57 -22.62 4.84
CA MET A 150 32.55 -22.88 3.78
C MET A 150 32.90 -24.36 3.73
N GLY A 151 33.06 -24.90 2.52
CA GLY A 151 33.27 -26.32 2.28
C GLY A 151 31.99 -27.17 2.39
N SER A 152 31.96 -28.24 1.61
CA SER A 152 30.84 -29.17 1.47
C SER A 152 30.91 -30.35 2.43
N PHE A 153 29.77 -30.81 2.96
CA PHE A 153 29.72 -32.10 3.61
C PHE A 153 29.70 -33.20 2.54
N ASN A 154 30.74 -34.02 2.51
CA ASN A 154 30.70 -35.27 1.76
C ASN A 154 29.60 -36.16 2.40
N ASP A 155 28.65 -36.65 1.60
CA ASP A 155 27.43 -37.38 2.04
C ASP A 155 27.69 -38.64 2.88
N THR A 156 28.96 -39.04 3.02
CA THR A 156 29.39 -40.22 3.78
C THR A 156 29.50 -40.00 5.29
N LEU A 157 29.60 -38.75 5.76
CA LEU A 157 29.78 -38.42 7.17
C LEU A 157 28.74 -37.38 7.63
N SER A 158 28.03 -37.68 8.71
CA SER A 158 27.11 -36.72 9.33
C SER A 158 27.86 -35.55 9.95
N GLU A 159 27.18 -34.41 10.08
CA GLU A 159 27.72 -33.20 10.69
C GLU A 159 28.15 -33.43 12.15
N SER A 160 27.35 -34.16 12.93
CA SER A 160 27.67 -34.55 14.30
C SER A 160 29.00 -35.33 14.40
N ARG A 161 29.19 -36.33 13.54
CA ARG A 161 30.45 -37.10 13.48
C ARG A 161 31.61 -36.23 13.02
N SER A 162 31.38 -35.33 12.06
CA SER A 162 32.40 -34.41 11.58
C SER A 162 32.86 -33.46 12.70
N ALA A 163 31.94 -33.00 13.55
CA ALA A 163 32.25 -32.21 14.73
C ALA A 163 33.07 -33.02 15.75
N GLU A 164 32.66 -34.25 16.06
CA GLU A 164 33.38 -35.16 16.97
C GLU A 164 34.81 -35.46 16.49
N MET A 165 35.00 -35.53 15.17
CA MET A 165 36.30 -35.77 14.54
C MET A 165 37.16 -34.49 14.40
N GLY A 166 36.69 -33.33 14.87
CA GLY A 166 37.41 -32.06 14.77
C GLY A 166 37.56 -31.54 13.33
N LEU A 167 36.64 -31.92 12.44
CA LEU A 167 36.64 -31.52 11.02
C LEU A 167 35.89 -30.20 10.78
N ILE A 168 35.18 -29.70 11.78
CA ILE A 168 34.45 -28.42 11.73
C ILE A 168 35.27 -27.39 12.50
N LEU A 169 35.64 -26.32 11.80
CA LEU A 169 36.45 -25.22 12.31
C LEU A 169 35.59 -23.95 12.36
N THR A 170 35.87 -23.09 13.33
CA THR A 170 35.46 -21.69 13.28
C THR A 170 36.50 -20.87 12.51
N ARG A 171 36.20 -19.63 12.14
CA ARG A 171 37.20 -18.76 11.50
C ARG A 171 38.39 -18.48 12.42
N ALA A 172 38.18 -18.47 13.72
CA ALA A 172 39.24 -18.29 14.71
C ALA A 172 40.22 -19.47 14.77
N ASP A 173 39.77 -20.67 14.37
CA ASP A 173 40.60 -21.89 14.38
C ASP A 173 41.46 -22.04 13.12
N LEU A 174 41.14 -21.31 12.04
CA LEU A 174 41.83 -21.40 10.76
C LEU A 174 43.34 -21.12 10.83
N PRO A 175 43.82 -20.06 11.51
CA PRO A 175 45.25 -19.76 11.56
C PRO A 175 46.06 -20.88 12.23
N ALA A 176 45.57 -21.39 13.37
CA ALA A 176 46.21 -22.48 14.10
C ALA A 176 46.19 -23.79 13.29
N LYS A 177 45.09 -24.07 12.59
CA LYS A 177 44.98 -25.27 11.76
C LYS A 177 45.84 -25.20 10.50
N ALA A 178 45.98 -24.02 9.90
CA ALA A 178 46.87 -23.80 8.77
C ALA A 178 48.33 -24.07 9.16
N GLU A 179 48.75 -23.55 10.32
CA GLU A 179 50.10 -23.78 10.87
C GLU A 179 50.35 -25.28 11.15
N GLU A 180 49.37 -26.01 11.73
CA GLU A 180 49.46 -27.46 11.96
C GLU A 180 49.71 -28.24 10.66
N LEU A 181 49.10 -27.79 9.56
CA LEU A 181 49.20 -28.43 8.25
C LEU A 181 50.40 -27.94 7.42
N GLY A 182 51.18 -26.98 7.93
CA GLY A 182 52.29 -26.37 7.20
C GLY A 182 51.85 -25.53 5.99
N LEU A 183 50.64 -24.98 6.04
CA LEU A 183 50.03 -24.14 4.99
C LEU A 183 49.87 -22.70 5.47
N THR A 184 49.71 -21.78 4.53
CA THR A 184 49.21 -20.43 4.85
C THR A 184 47.69 -20.46 5.06
N GLU A 185 47.14 -19.45 5.76
CA GLU A 185 45.69 -19.33 5.98
C GLU A 185 44.92 -19.23 4.66
N GLU A 186 45.42 -18.44 3.70
CA GLU A 186 44.81 -18.29 2.37
C GLU A 186 44.80 -19.63 1.60
N GLU A 187 45.91 -20.37 1.61
CA GLU A 187 45.96 -21.70 0.97
C GLU A 187 44.98 -22.69 1.60
N LEU A 188 44.85 -22.68 2.93
CA LEU A 188 43.88 -23.54 3.61
C LEU A 188 42.44 -23.16 3.26
N ILE A 189 42.13 -21.86 3.22
CA ILE A 189 40.81 -21.34 2.80
C ILE A 189 40.50 -21.80 1.37
N ASP A 190 41.44 -21.65 0.44
CA ASP A 190 41.26 -22.07 -0.95
C ASP A 190 41.03 -23.58 -1.07
N LEU A 191 41.78 -24.40 -0.33
CA LEU A 191 41.62 -25.85 -0.31
C LEU A 191 40.26 -26.28 0.27
N ILE A 192 39.76 -25.59 1.30
CA ILE A 192 38.42 -25.84 1.86
C ILE A 192 37.35 -25.39 0.87
N ALA A 193 37.51 -24.22 0.25
CA ALA A 193 36.55 -23.67 -0.72
C ALA A 193 36.45 -24.52 -2.01
N GLN A 194 37.54 -25.16 -2.41
CA GLN A 194 37.60 -26.10 -3.55
C GLN A 194 37.25 -27.54 -3.16
N ASP A 195 36.72 -27.78 -1.96
CA ASP A 195 36.37 -29.11 -1.44
C ASP A 195 37.52 -30.14 -1.53
N SER A 196 38.76 -29.67 -1.48
CA SER A 196 39.97 -30.50 -1.58
C SER A 196 40.44 -31.06 -0.24
N THR A 197 39.78 -30.67 0.86
CA THR A 197 40.02 -31.17 2.21
C THR A 197 38.73 -31.67 2.85
N THR A 198 38.85 -32.41 3.95
CA THR A 198 37.70 -32.83 4.78
C THR A 198 37.29 -31.76 5.80
N LEU A 199 38.10 -30.70 5.93
CA LEU A 199 37.86 -29.60 6.86
C LEU A 199 36.77 -28.68 6.31
N LYS A 200 35.95 -28.16 7.21
CA LYS A 200 34.82 -27.28 6.89
C LYS A 200 34.81 -26.13 7.87
N VAL A 201 34.36 -24.97 7.41
CA VAL A 201 34.17 -23.82 8.30
C VAL A 201 32.68 -23.65 8.57
N ARG A 202 32.31 -23.68 9.85
CA ARG A 202 30.97 -23.35 10.34
C ARG A 202 31.14 -22.31 11.41
N ASP A 203 30.65 -21.11 11.15
CA ASP A 203 30.78 -19.99 12.06
C ASP A 203 29.56 -19.07 11.99
N VAL A 204 29.43 -18.17 12.96
CA VAL A 204 28.45 -17.10 12.94
C VAL A 204 29.18 -15.78 12.81
N ILE A 205 28.95 -15.10 11.69
CA ILE A 205 29.47 -13.75 11.47
C ILE A 205 28.39 -12.73 11.83
N TYR A 206 28.82 -11.59 12.34
CA TYR A 206 27.92 -10.48 12.61
C TYR A 206 28.05 -9.45 11.50
N THR A 207 26.91 -9.07 10.94
CA THR A 207 26.77 -8.10 9.86
C THR A 207 25.70 -7.08 10.25
N THR A 208 25.45 -6.10 9.39
CA THR A 208 24.44 -5.06 9.61
C THR A 208 23.09 -5.47 9.02
N PHE A 209 22.01 -4.96 9.58
CA PHE A 209 20.68 -5.13 8.98
C PHE A 209 20.62 -4.50 7.58
N TYR A 210 21.35 -3.39 7.41
CA TYR A 210 21.47 -2.72 6.12
C TYR A 210 22.02 -3.65 5.04
N ASP A 211 23.14 -4.32 5.29
CA ASP A 211 23.79 -5.16 4.28
C ASP A 211 22.92 -6.36 3.88
N GLU A 212 22.22 -6.95 4.84
CA GLU A 212 21.37 -8.14 4.63
C GLU A 212 19.98 -7.84 4.01
N ASN A 213 19.53 -6.58 4.07
CA ASN A 213 18.16 -6.24 3.64
C ASN A 213 18.06 -5.01 2.74
N PHE A 214 18.84 -3.97 2.98
CA PHE A 214 18.72 -2.66 2.33
C PHE A 214 19.79 -2.41 1.27
N ALA A 215 20.86 -3.21 1.23
CA ALA A 215 21.88 -3.15 0.20
C ALA A 215 21.25 -3.23 -1.21
N PRO A 216 21.71 -2.42 -2.18
CA PRO A 216 21.11 -2.36 -3.52
C PRO A 216 21.06 -3.72 -4.24
N GLU A 217 22.07 -4.56 -4.03
CA GLU A 217 22.18 -5.90 -4.61
C GLU A 217 21.10 -6.83 -4.06
N VAL A 218 20.90 -6.81 -2.73
CA VAL A 218 19.86 -7.59 -2.04
C VAL A 218 18.46 -7.12 -2.43
N ARG A 219 18.24 -5.81 -2.53
CA ARG A 219 16.95 -5.27 -2.98
C ARG A 219 16.63 -5.71 -4.40
N THR A 220 17.62 -5.66 -5.29
CA THR A 220 17.47 -6.08 -6.68
C THR A 220 17.15 -7.57 -6.80
N SER A 221 17.82 -8.44 -6.02
CA SER A 221 17.55 -9.88 -6.03
C SER A 221 16.14 -10.20 -5.50
N LYS A 222 15.66 -9.45 -4.50
CA LYS A 222 14.30 -9.56 -3.94
C LYS A 222 13.22 -8.83 -4.78
N ARG A 223 13.58 -8.16 -5.88
CA ARG A 223 12.69 -7.30 -6.69
C ARG A 223 11.98 -6.21 -5.88
N LEU A 224 12.67 -5.68 -4.88
CA LEU A 224 12.20 -4.59 -4.04
C LEU A 224 12.80 -3.26 -4.51
N PRO A 225 12.09 -2.13 -4.29
CA PRO A 225 12.66 -0.82 -4.57
C PRO A 225 13.86 -0.55 -3.67
N ARG A 226 14.76 0.31 -4.14
CA ARG A 226 15.89 0.81 -3.35
C ARG A 226 15.38 1.62 -2.17
N VAL A 227 16.09 1.56 -1.05
CA VAL A 227 15.75 2.34 0.15
C VAL A 227 16.87 3.29 0.49
N SER A 228 16.45 4.50 0.83
CA SER A 228 17.26 5.51 1.51
C SER A 228 16.79 5.54 2.96
N VAL A 229 17.68 5.21 3.90
CA VAL A 229 17.34 5.12 5.33
C VAL A 229 16.90 6.50 5.87
N ASP A 230 17.55 7.57 5.42
CA ASP A 230 17.24 8.94 5.88
C ASP A 230 15.81 9.38 5.54
N SER A 231 15.25 8.90 4.43
CA SER A 231 13.88 9.23 4.01
C SER A 231 12.85 8.16 4.38
N LEU A 232 13.29 6.99 4.88
CA LEU A 232 12.41 5.83 5.14
C LEU A 232 11.31 6.14 6.16
N TRP A 233 11.58 7.05 7.08
CA TRP A 233 10.70 7.39 8.20
C TRP A 233 9.58 8.36 7.82
N PHE A 234 9.52 8.80 6.57
CA PHE A 234 8.62 9.86 6.10
C PHE A 234 7.65 9.34 5.05
N ASN A 235 6.45 9.88 5.07
CA ASN A 235 5.46 9.64 4.03
C ASN A 235 5.98 10.20 2.69
N PRO A 236 5.95 9.40 1.59
CA PRO A 236 6.54 9.79 0.31
C PRO A 236 5.85 11.00 -0.35
N LEU A 237 4.58 11.24 -0.03
CA LEU A 237 3.81 12.35 -0.59
C LEU A 237 3.86 13.60 0.29
N SER A 238 3.55 13.47 1.59
CA SER A 238 3.45 14.63 2.48
C SER A 238 4.80 15.05 3.07
N GLY A 239 5.78 14.16 3.10
CA GLY A 239 7.04 14.36 3.82
C GLY A 239 6.89 14.37 5.35
N GLU A 240 5.70 14.07 5.88
CA GLU A 240 5.50 13.97 7.32
C GLU A 240 6.05 12.65 7.87
N ARG A 241 6.65 12.70 9.06
CA ARG A 241 7.22 11.51 9.71
C ARG A 241 6.09 10.57 10.16
N PHE A 242 6.27 9.27 9.96
CA PHE A 242 5.37 8.27 10.53
C PHE A 242 5.28 8.41 12.05
N ARG A 243 4.13 8.07 12.65
CA ARG A 243 4.04 7.98 14.11
C ARG A 243 4.41 6.57 14.54
N LEU A 244 5.33 6.47 15.48
CA LEU A 244 5.76 5.23 16.12
C LEU A 244 5.39 5.31 17.59
N GLU A 245 4.71 4.28 18.08
CA GLU A 245 4.31 4.09 19.47
C GLU A 245 4.67 2.65 19.87
N THR A 246 5.20 2.45 21.08
CA THR A 246 5.52 1.12 21.63
C THR A 246 4.94 0.99 23.02
N ASP A 247 4.54 -0.22 23.40
CA ASP A 247 4.05 -0.54 24.74
C ASP A 247 4.37 -2.00 25.10
N SER A 248 3.81 -2.53 26.17
CA SER A 248 3.88 -3.93 26.55
C SER A 248 2.53 -4.43 27.02
N VAL A 249 2.07 -5.54 26.47
CA VAL A 249 0.79 -6.16 26.84
C VAL A 249 1.02 -7.53 27.45
N GLU A 250 0.26 -7.87 28.49
CA GLU A 250 0.26 -9.22 29.05
C GLU A 250 -0.64 -10.12 28.20
N SER A 251 -0.06 -11.18 27.62
CA SER A 251 -0.75 -12.17 26.82
C SER A 251 -0.38 -13.56 27.31
N GLY A 252 -1.36 -14.32 27.80
CA GLY A 252 -1.14 -15.68 28.30
C GLY A 252 -0.19 -15.76 29.51
N GLY A 253 -0.10 -14.71 30.34
CA GLY A 253 0.79 -14.63 31.51
C GLY A 253 2.24 -14.29 31.17
N VAL A 254 2.54 -13.94 29.91
CA VAL A 254 3.84 -13.45 29.47
C VAL A 254 3.70 -12.01 28.99
N LEU A 255 4.62 -11.15 29.41
CA LEU A 255 4.69 -9.77 28.96
C LEU A 255 5.31 -9.73 27.56
N GLN A 256 4.56 -9.20 26.60
CA GLN A 256 4.96 -9.11 25.20
C GLN A 256 5.04 -7.66 24.77
N SER A 257 6.19 -7.27 24.20
CA SER A 257 6.39 -5.95 23.60
C SER A 257 5.43 -5.74 22.43
N THR A 258 4.84 -4.55 22.33
CA THR A 258 3.91 -4.16 21.28
C THR A 258 4.41 -2.91 20.55
N ILE A 259 4.01 -2.75 19.28
CA ILE A 259 4.40 -1.62 18.44
C ILE A 259 3.24 -1.23 17.54
N LEU A 260 3.09 0.07 17.32
CA LEU A 260 2.17 0.65 16.37
C LEU A 260 2.92 1.71 15.56
N VAL A 261 3.02 1.49 14.25
CA VAL A 261 3.50 2.51 13.31
C VAL A 261 2.38 2.88 12.35
N LYS A 262 2.05 4.17 12.23
CA LYS A 262 0.93 4.66 11.41
C LYS A 262 1.27 5.93 10.64
N ASP A 263 0.70 6.06 9.45
CA ASP A 263 0.77 7.27 8.63
C ASP A 263 -0.16 8.37 9.18
N PRO A 264 0.37 9.52 9.66
CA PRO A 264 -0.46 10.61 10.12
C PRO A 264 -1.23 11.31 8.99
N THR A 265 -0.78 11.17 7.75
CA THR A 265 -1.26 11.93 6.60
C THR A 265 -1.66 11.03 5.43
N PRO A 266 -2.65 10.14 5.62
CA PRO A 266 -3.10 9.26 4.54
C PRO A 266 -3.61 10.07 3.35
N PHE A 267 -3.29 9.60 2.15
CA PHE A 267 -3.79 10.20 0.92
C PHE A 267 -5.29 9.93 0.78
N GLY A 268 -6.05 10.97 0.43
CA GLY A 268 -7.49 10.87 0.32
C GLY A 268 -8.17 12.21 0.11
N ARG A 269 -9.46 12.14 -0.24
CA ARG A 269 -10.29 13.34 -0.48
C ARG A 269 -10.53 14.11 0.81
N GLU A 270 -10.70 15.41 0.66
CA GLU A 270 -11.18 16.26 1.74
C GLU A 270 -12.56 15.80 2.21
N LYS A 271 -12.81 15.86 3.52
CA LYS A 271 -14.09 15.51 4.17
C LYS A 271 -14.53 14.04 4.02
N VAL A 272 -13.68 13.16 3.50
CA VAL A 272 -13.88 11.71 3.50
C VAL A 272 -12.99 11.09 4.57
N LYS A 273 -13.52 10.13 5.35
CA LYS A 273 -12.71 9.34 6.28
C LYS A 273 -11.61 8.63 5.48
N LYS A 274 -10.36 8.89 5.84
CA LYS A 274 -9.20 8.31 5.16
C LYS A 274 -8.76 7.04 5.86
N ASP A 275 -8.43 6.02 5.08
CA ASP A 275 -7.86 4.79 5.60
C ASP A 275 -6.40 5.05 5.95
N THR A 276 -6.10 5.05 7.25
CA THR A 276 -4.75 5.26 7.75
C THR A 276 -3.96 3.97 7.59
N LEU A 277 -2.92 3.98 6.75
CA LEU A 277 -2.01 2.83 6.63
C LEU A 277 -1.19 2.70 7.91
N ARG A 278 -1.14 1.48 8.45
CA ARG A 278 -0.45 1.18 9.71
C ARG A 278 -0.06 -0.29 9.80
N PHE A 279 0.90 -0.59 10.67
CA PHE A 279 1.15 -1.94 11.14
C PHE A 279 1.28 -2.01 12.66
N GLY A 280 1.00 -3.21 13.16
CA GLY A 280 1.01 -3.54 14.57
C GLY A 280 -0.16 -2.96 15.36
N SER A 281 -0.13 -3.21 16.67
CA SER A 281 -1.14 -2.80 17.63
C SER A 281 -0.47 -2.58 18.99
N LEU A 282 -1.05 -1.70 19.82
CA LEU A 282 -0.63 -1.53 21.21
C LEU A 282 -1.41 -2.45 22.17
N THR A 283 -2.57 -2.96 21.74
CA THR A 283 -3.44 -3.80 22.56
C THR A 283 -3.22 -5.29 22.34
N GLU A 284 -2.61 -5.66 21.22
CA GLU A 284 -2.34 -7.05 20.85
C GLU A 284 -0.92 -7.14 20.31
N ALA A 285 -0.18 -8.18 20.70
CA ALA A 285 1.20 -8.38 20.29
C ALA A 285 1.29 -9.01 18.89
N HIS A 286 1.11 -8.18 17.87
CA HIS A 286 1.34 -8.54 16.48
C HIS A 286 1.95 -7.37 15.70
N THR A 287 2.55 -7.65 14.55
CA THR A 287 3.12 -6.66 13.61
C THR A 287 2.35 -6.59 12.28
N ASP A 288 1.15 -7.18 12.23
CA ASP A 288 0.33 -7.20 11.03
C ASP A 288 -0.03 -5.80 10.51
N GLY A 289 0.05 -5.65 9.20
CA GLY A 289 -0.36 -4.45 8.48
C GLY A 289 -1.84 -4.48 8.13
N ASN A 290 -2.47 -3.31 8.01
CA ASN A 290 -3.87 -3.20 7.59
C ASN A 290 -4.08 -3.10 6.07
N TRP A 291 -3.04 -3.34 5.27
CA TRP A 291 -3.10 -3.33 3.81
C TRP A 291 -3.51 -4.69 3.25
N ARG A 292 -4.05 -4.69 2.03
CA ARG A 292 -4.38 -5.94 1.31
C ARG A 292 -3.10 -6.53 0.72
N ASN A 293 -2.93 -7.85 0.88
CA ASN A 293 -1.85 -8.61 0.24
C ASN A 293 -2.11 -8.82 -1.24
#